data_AF-A0A2N2DD03-F1
#
_entry.id   AF-A0A2N2DD03-F1
#
_cell.length_a   1.000
_cell.length_b   1.000
_cell.length_c   1.000
_cell.angle_alpha   90.00
_cell.angle_beta   90.00
_cell.angle_gamma   90.00
#
_symmetry.space_group_name_H-M   'P 1'
#
loop_
_entity.id
_entity.type
_entity.pdbx_description
1 polymer ?
#
loop_
_entity_poly.entity_id
_entity_poly.type
_entity_poly.pdbx_seq_one_letter_code
_entity_poly.pdbx_strand_id
1 'polypeptide(L)'
;MFAAALPVWAAVTIEGVYTNYESPSTSSATVYYQGTPPFTIYSSPDGQDWVLRASGVNVYSYIYTGCTNYVNYYFKIQDNLGSTALALAFPPDNNPHGSFKFNTSYCAACHVTHAGSGIYLMKSPNAVALCTTCHDGTQSKYDVMNGKVKLPGGDWGETSGGPFGALRTEADLPAGESVESAVYTGYTSESTQPVTNSPTSIHNLGRAFNTAPGGVSDKEAGMGCESCHDPHGNSRNFRNLKNTIKVTDTLSVDINFQAFAETDPAKSSGYGENVTYNTGSIYFCSACHSDYNQASGSGSTAATSTNQPGFPLTASSMNKFIHAVNTPLYFEGEYLTTSLPVEVGTGINTVVCLSCHHSHGTARTGASQLTGSTALIRIDDQGVCQECHKK
;
A
#
# COMPACT_ATOMS: atom_id res chain seq x y z
N MET A 1 47.79 21.99 -8.14
CA MET A 1 46.69 21.77 -7.18
C MET A 1 45.41 21.61 -7.99
N PHE A 2 44.96 20.38 -8.21
CA PHE A 2 43.64 20.13 -8.78
C PHE A 2 42.64 20.21 -7.63
N ALA A 3 41.82 21.25 -7.60
CA ALA A 3 40.65 21.27 -6.75
C ALA A 3 39.70 20.19 -7.28
N ALA A 4 39.61 19.06 -6.57
CA ALA A 4 38.55 18.09 -6.82
C ALA A 4 37.23 18.83 -6.59
N ALA A 5 36.47 19.04 -7.67
CA ALA A 5 35.12 19.54 -7.55
C ALA A 5 34.38 18.58 -6.62
N LEU A 6 33.98 19.06 -5.44
CA LEU A 6 33.11 18.29 -4.57
C LEU A 6 31.87 17.95 -5.40
N PRO A 7 31.40 16.69 -5.39
CA PRO A 7 30.19 16.33 -6.10
C PRO A 7 29.09 17.30 -5.65
N VAL A 8 28.42 17.94 -6.60
CA VAL A 8 27.18 18.65 -6.30
C VAL A 8 26.25 17.58 -5.73
N TRP A 9 26.09 17.58 -4.41
CA TRP A 9 25.26 16.59 -3.75
C TRP A 9 23.86 16.80 -4.32
N ALA A 10 23.35 15.75 -4.94
CA ALA A 10 22.00 15.68 -5.45
C ALA A 10 21.00 15.98 -4.33
N ALA A 11 19.72 16.16 -4.72
CA ALA A 11 18.60 16.27 -3.81
C ALA A 11 18.73 15.32 -2.60
N VAL A 12 18.28 15.77 -1.42
CA VAL A 12 18.34 15.00 -0.17
C VAL A 12 17.95 13.54 -0.40
N THR A 13 18.77 12.62 0.10
CA THR A 13 18.46 11.18 0.08
C THR A 13 18.38 10.65 1.49
N ILE A 14 17.37 9.81 1.76
CA ILE A 14 17.39 8.95 2.93
C ILE A 14 18.26 7.74 2.61
N GLU A 15 19.25 7.51 3.46
CA GLU A 15 20.17 6.39 3.35
C GLU A 15 19.67 5.19 4.16
N GLY A 16 18.91 5.45 5.24
CA GLY A 16 18.33 4.42 6.08
C GLY A 16 17.62 4.97 7.31
N VAL A 17 16.80 4.13 7.91
CA VAL A 17 16.16 4.32 9.21
C VAL A 17 16.45 3.09 10.07
N TYR A 18 16.80 3.33 11.33
CA TYR A 18 17.04 2.30 12.32
C TYR A 18 16.21 2.58 13.57
N THR A 19 15.41 1.60 13.99
CA THR A 19 14.66 1.62 15.24
C THR A 19 15.44 0.88 16.32
N ASN A 20 15.57 1.51 17.49
CA ASN A 20 16.09 0.87 18.69
C ASN A 20 14.95 0.68 19.70
N TYR A 21 14.64 -0.56 20.05
CA TYR A 21 13.68 -0.88 21.11
C TYR A 21 14.23 -0.46 22.46
N GLU A 22 13.46 0.30 23.24
CA GLU A 22 13.87 0.82 24.55
C GLU A 22 13.07 0.19 25.69
N SER A 23 11.75 0.04 25.49
CA SER A 23 10.82 -0.53 26.46
C SER A 23 9.59 -1.12 25.76
N PRO A 24 8.71 -1.85 26.47
CA PRO A 24 7.48 -2.38 25.90
C PRO A 24 6.58 -1.33 25.22
N SER A 25 6.66 -0.07 25.65
CA SER A 25 5.87 1.03 25.10
C SER A 25 6.66 2.00 24.21
N THR A 26 8.00 1.99 24.26
CA THR A 26 8.82 3.01 23.60
C THR A 26 10.01 2.45 22.82
N SER A 27 10.37 3.20 21.79
CA SER A 27 11.57 3.03 20.98
C SER A 27 12.17 4.39 20.62
N SER A 28 13.34 4.39 20.03
CA SER A 28 13.89 5.53 19.28
C SER A 28 14.05 5.19 17.81
N ALA A 29 14.00 6.21 16.95
CA ALA A 29 14.27 6.08 15.52
C ALA A 29 15.44 6.98 15.13
N THR A 30 16.48 6.39 14.54
CA THR A 30 17.59 7.12 13.93
C THR A 30 17.40 7.17 12.42
N VAL A 31 17.35 8.38 11.85
CA VAL A 31 17.27 8.61 10.41
C VAL A 31 18.64 9.03 9.90
N TYR A 32 19.13 8.36 8.86
CA TYR A 32 20.38 8.66 8.17
C TYR A 32 20.08 9.25 6.79
N TYR A 33 20.76 10.34 6.43
CA TYR A 33 20.48 11.07 5.20
C TYR A 33 21.73 11.75 4.63
N GLN A 34 21.69 12.11 3.36
CA GLN A 34 22.70 12.90 2.66
C GLN A 34 22.05 14.13 2.02
N GLY A 35 22.86 15.16 1.72
CA GLY A 35 22.40 16.41 1.10
C GLY A 35 23.29 17.59 1.50
N THR A 36 22.81 18.81 1.27
CA THR A 36 23.59 20.04 1.54
C THR A 36 23.24 20.66 2.90
N PRO A 37 24.05 20.49 3.96
CA PRO A 37 23.76 21.10 5.25
C PRO A 37 23.76 22.65 5.19
N PRO A 38 23.13 23.33 6.18
CA PRO A 38 22.40 22.75 7.31
C PRO A 38 21.07 22.11 6.92
N PHE A 39 20.63 21.14 7.71
CA PHE A 39 19.35 20.46 7.56
C PHE A 39 18.28 21.00 8.52
N THR A 40 17.03 20.93 8.06
CA THR A 40 15.81 21.13 8.85
C THR A 40 15.02 19.82 8.88
N ILE A 41 14.62 19.39 10.07
CA ILE A 41 14.03 18.08 10.30
C ILE A 41 12.65 18.26 10.90
N TYR A 42 11.67 17.64 10.27
CA TYR A 42 10.31 17.55 10.76
C TYR A 42 9.95 16.10 11.05
N SER A 43 9.02 15.88 11.97
CA SER A 43 8.38 14.58 12.13
C SER A 43 6.86 14.73 12.10
N SER A 44 6.17 13.64 11.81
CA SER A 44 4.72 13.57 11.80
C SER A 44 4.28 12.11 12.07
N PRO A 45 3.23 11.86 12.87
CA PRO A 45 2.66 10.52 13.06
C PRO A 45 1.66 10.11 11.98
N ASP A 46 1.15 11.07 11.19
CA ASP A 46 0.05 10.92 10.23
C ASP A 46 0.47 11.23 8.77
N GLY A 47 1.68 11.77 8.59
CA GLY A 47 2.25 12.25 7.34
C GLY A 47 1.74 13.62 6.88
N GLN A 48 0.83 14.26 7.64
CA GLN A 48 0.18 15.52 7.28
C GLN A 48 0.60 16.65 8.22
N ASP A 49 0.49 16.44 9.53
CA ASP A 49 0.82 17.45 10.54
C ASP A 49 2.30 17.39 10.92
N TRP A 50 3.09 18.21 10.22
CA TRP A 50 4.54 18.27 10.39
C TRP A 50 4.99 19.17 11.53
N VAL A 51 5.66 18.59 12.53
CA VAL A 51 6.27 19.30 13.66
C VAL A 51 7.76 19.49 13.43
N LEU A 52 8.25 20.73 13.52
CA LEU A 52 9.69 21.02 13.49
C LEU A 52 10.38 20.37 14.69
N ARG A 53 11.39 19.56 14.43
CA ARG A 53 12.18 18.85 15.46
C ARG A 53 13.58 19.39 15.62
N ALA A 54 14.22 19.81 14.54
CA ALA A 54 15.54 20.42 14.57
C ALA A 54 15.75 21.32 13.34
N SER A 55 16.59 22.34 13.48
CA SER A 55 17.02 23.24 12.41
C SER A 55 18.50 23.56 12.56
N GLY A 56 19.20 23.86 11.47
CA GLY A 56 20.63 24.18 11.55
C GLY A 56 21.52 22.95 11.75
N VAL A 57 21.03 21.75 11.42
CA VAL A 57 21.73 20.49 11.70
C VAL A 57 22.85 20.28 10.68
N ASN A 58 24.09 20.12 11.13
CA ASN A 58 25.28 19.93 10.27
C ASN A 58 25.82 18.50 10.29
N VAL A 59 25.01 17.55 10.75
CA VAL A 59 25.31 16.11 10.77
C VAL A 59 24.33 15.34 9.88
N TYR A 60 24.75 14.17 9.43
CA TYR A 60 24.05 13.32 8.46
C TYR A 60 23.15 12.25 9.12
N SER A 61 22.79 12.48 10.38
CA SER A 61 21.85 11.64 11.11
C SER A 61 21.07 12.44 12.16
N TYR A 62 19.88 11.95 12.49
CA TYR A 62 19.03 12.50 13.53
C TYR A 62 18.38 11.38 14.33
N ILE A 63 18.40 11.48 15.66
CA ILE A 63 17.75 10.54 16.57
C ILE A 63 16.49 11.19 17.12
N TYR A 64 15.35 10.53 16.92
CA TYR A 64 14.10 10.86 17.56
C TYR A 64 13.82 9.85 18.68
N THR A 65 13.75 10.31 19.92
CA THR A 65 13.49 9.48 21.10
C THR A 65 12.02 9.52 21.50
N GLY A 66 11.56 8.50 22.21
CA GLY A 66 10.17 8.44 22.69
C GLY A 66 9.15 8.12 21.60
N CYS A 67 9.55 7.41 20.55
CA CYS A 67 8.61 6.80 19.62
C CYS A 67 7.73 5.81 20.40
N THR A 68 6.41 5.91 20.26
CA THR A 68 5.49 4.91 20.81
C THR A 68 5.53 3.66 19.93
N ASN A 69 5.67 2.49 20.53
CA ASN A 69 5.65 1.23 19.79
C ASN A 69 4.31 1.05 19.06
N TYR A 70 4.38 0.52 17.84
CA TYR A 70 3.27 0.34 16.90
C TYR A 70 2.60 1.63 16.41
N VAL A 71 3.27 2.77 16.52
CA VAL A 71 2.86 4.03 15.86
C VAL A 71 3.73 4.27 14.64
N ASN A 72 3.11 4.70 13.54
CA ASN A 72 3.84 5.10 12.33
C ASN A 72 4.51 6.46 12.56
N TYR A 73 5.76 6.62 12.15
CA TYR A 73 6.45 7.91 12.18
C TYR A 73 7.05 8.22 10.81
N TYR A 74 6.77 9.43 10.34
CA TYR A 74 7.31 9.99 9.12
C TYR A 74 8.27 11.12 9.47
N PHE A 75 9.44 11.14 8.82
CA PHE A 75 10.42 12.20 8.96
C PHE A 75 10.63 12.89 7.62
N LYS A 76 10.55 14.22 7.60
CA LYS A 76 10.86 15.04 6.44
C LYS A 76 12.16 15.76 6.70
N ILE A 77 13.17 15.44 5.90
CA ILE A 77 14.50 16.05 5.97
C ILE A 77 14.60 17.04 4.82
N GLN A 78 14.86 18.30 5.15
CA GLN A 78 15.07 19.37 4.18
C GLN A 78 16.51 19.87 4.27
N ASP A 79 17.18 20.05 3.14
CA ASP A 79 18.52 20.65 3.10
C ASP A 79 18.50 22.16 2.87
N ASN A 80 19.68 22.78 2.85
CA ASN A 80 19.84 24.22 2.66
C ASN A 80 19.45 24.70 1.25
N LEU A 81 19.30 23.78 0.30
CA LEU A 81 18.83 24.08 -1.06
C LEU A 81 17.30 23.92 -1.19
N GLY A 82 16.63 23.54 -0.10
CA GLY A 82 15.19 23.32 -0.06
C GLY A 82 14.74 21.95 -0.56
N SER A 83 15.66 21.07 -0.96
CA SER A 83 15.34 19.69 -1.36
C SER A 83 14.86 18.89 -0.15
N THR A 84 13.86 18.03 -0.35
CA THR A 84 13.27 17.24 0.74
C THR A 84 13.28 15.75 0.47
N ALA A 85 13.45 14.95 1.52
CA ALA A 85 13.24 13.51 1.48
C ALA A 85 12.41 13.01 2.67
N LEU A 86 11.67 11.93 2.43
CA LEU A 86 10.84 11.28 3.44
C LEU A 86 11.48 9.97 3.92
N ALA A 87 11.52 9.80 5.25
CA ALA A 87 11.91 8.58 5.92
C ALA A 87 10.74 8.03 6.74
N LEU A 88 10.66 6.71 6.87
CA LEU A 88 9.57 6.03 7.57
C LEU A 88 10.15 5.15 8.68
N ALA A 89 9.61 5.26 9.89
CA ALA A 89 9.90 4.39 11.01
C ALA A 89 8.63 3.72 11.51
N PHE A 90 8.72 2.42 11.78
CA PHE A 90 7.62 1.58 12.25
C PHE A 90 8.03 0.85 13.55
N PRO A 91 8.27 1.59 14.65
CA PRO A 91 8.64 0.99 15.92
C PRO A 91 7.63 -0.05 16.40
N PRO A 92 8.06 -1.05 17.20
CA PRO A 92 9.41 -1.24 17.71
C PRO A 92 10.40 -1.84 16.71
N ASP A 93 9.88 -2.33 15.58
CA ASP A 93 10.65 -3.18 14.68
C ASP A 93 11.52 -2.35 13.73
N ASN A 94 12.61 -2.98 13.30
CA ASN A 94 13.37 -2.48 12.17
C ASN A 94 12.70 -2.92 10.87
N ASN A 95 12.59 -2.00 9.92
CA ASN A 95 11.97 -2.29 8.62
C ASN A 95 12.98 -3.00 7.70
N PRO A 96 12.79 -4.29 7.36
CA PRO A 96 13.71 -5.03 6.49
C PRO A 96 13.59 -4.61 5.01
N HIS A 97 12.60 -3.80 4.66
CA HIS A 97 12.39 -3.29 3.30
C HIS A 97 13.26 -2.07 2.96
N GLY A 98 14.37 -1.84 3.66
CA GLY A 98 15.22 -0.69 3.42
C GLY A 98 16.51 -0.71 4.22
N SER A 99 17.24 0.41 4.21
CA SER A 99 18.46 0.61 5.01
C SER A 99 19.62 -0.35 4.68
N PHE A 100 19.61 -0.99 3.50
CA PHE A 100 20.60 -2.02 3.10
C PHE A 100 22.04 -1.51 3.08
N LYS A 101 22.25 -0.20 2.93
CA LYS A 101 23.59 0.42 2.98
C LYS A 101 24.21 0.34 4.38
N PHE A 102 23.41 0.32 5.44
CA PHE A 102 23.89 0.30 6.82
C PHE A 102 23.79 -1.06 7.47
N ASN A 103 22.82 -1.87 7.04
CA ASN A 103 22.66 -3.21 7.56
C ASN A 103 22.45 -4.23 6.45
N THR A 104 23.57 -4.75 5.95
CA THR A 104 23.57 -5.82 4.95
C THR A 104 23.02 -7.14 5.49
N SER A 105 22.87 -7.29 6.81
CA SER A 105 22.22 -8.47 7.39
C SER A 105 20.73 -8.55 7.00
N TYR A 106 20.10 -7.44 6.60
CA TYR A 106 18.72 -7.47 6.09
C TYR A 106 18.61 -8.17 4.73
N CYS A 107 19.67 -8.20 3.93
CA CYS A 107 19.71 -9.02 2.72
C CYS A 107 19.51 -10.50 3.08
N ALA A 108 20.12 -10.93 4.19
CA ALA A 108 20.01 -12.28 4.71
C ALA A 108 18.67 -12.55 5.41
N ALA A 109 17.76 -11.58 5.54
CA ALA A 109 16.39 -11.84 5.97
C ALA A 109 15.62 -12.57 4.85
N CYS A 110 15.83 -12.14 3.59
CA CYS A 110 15.08 -12.60 2.42
C CYS A 110 15.86 -13.56 1.52
N HIS A 111 17.18 -13.35 1.40
CA HIS A 111 18.05 -14.10 0.51
C HIS A 111 18.99 -15.04 1.27
N VAL A 112 19.39 -16.13 0.62
CA VAL A 112 20.42 -17.04 1.09
C VAL A 112 21.21 -17.59 -0.08
N THR A 113 22.52 -17.31 -0.08
CA THR A 113 23.42 -17.79 -1.13
C THR A 113 23.62 -19.30 -1.00
N HIS A 114 23.57 -20.02 -2.12
CA HIS A 114 23.77 -21.48 -2.22
C HIS A 114 22.71 -22.37 -1.54
N ALA A 115 21.66 -21.80 -0.93
CA ALA A 115 20.58 -22.57 -0.31
C ALA A 115 19.18 -21.96 -0.55
N GLY A 116 19.05 -21.08 -1.56
CA GLY A 116 17.77 -20.45 -1.88
C GLY A 116 16.75 -21.48 -2.39
N SER A 117 15.53 -21.43 -1.86
CA SER A 117 14.41 -22.25 -2.33
C SER A 117 13.71 -21.65 -3.55
N GLY A 118 13.74 -20.32 -3.69
CA GLY A 118 13.12 -19.58 -4.78
C GLY A 118 14.12 -18.98 -5.76
N ILE A 119 13.59 -18.41 -6.85
CA ILE A 119 14.38 -17.62 -7.81
C ILE A 119 15.08 -16.44 -7.11
N TYR A 120 16.19 -15.98 -7.68
CA TYR A 120 16.99 -14.88 -7.12
C TYR A 120 17.50 -15.13 -5.69
N LEU A 121 17.82 -16.38 -5.36
CA LEU A 121 18.38 -16.80 -4.06
C LEU A 121 17.44 -16.56 -2.88
N MET A 122 16.14 -16.51 -3.11
CA MET A 122 15.15 -16.29 -2.06
C MET A 122 15.05 -17.51 -1.13
N LYS A 123 14.87 -17.28 0.18
CA LYS A 123 14.76 -18.36 1.17
C LYS A 123 13.53 -19.22 0.99
N SER A 124 12.40 -18.63 0.61
CA SER A 124 11.14 -19.33 0.38
C SER A 124 10.93 -19.55 -1.13
N PRO A 125 10.05 -20.50 -1.54
CA PRO A 125 9.85 -20.83 -2.95
C PRO A 125 9.37 -19.67 -3.83
N ASN A 126 8.60 -18.75 -3.25
CA ASN A 126 8.07 -17.56 -3.93
C ASN A 126 7.90 -16.38 -2.94
N ALA A 127 7.61 -15.20 -3.46
CA ALA A 127 7.51 -13.98 -2.66
C ALA A 127 6.34 -13.99 -1.68
N VAL A 128 5.21 -14.63 -1.99
CA VAL A 128 4.06 -14.72 -1.06
C VAL A 128 4.45 -15.57 0.15
N ALA A 129 5.08 -16.72 -0.08
CA ALA A 129 5.62 -17.58 0.98
C ALA A 129 6.58 -16.78 1.87
N LEU A 130 7.56 -16.10 1.26
CA LEU A 130 8.53 -15.30 2.01
C LEU A 130 7.87 -14.16 2.80
N CYS A 131 7.06 -13.32 2.16
CA CYS A 131 6.47 -12.15 2.80
C CYS A 131 5.57 -12.55 3.98
N THR A 132 4.83 -13.66 3.86
CA THR A 132 3.95 -14.13 4.93
C THR A 132 4.70 -14.68 6.14
N THR A 133 6.01 -14.97 6.07
CA THR A 133 6.81 -15.32 7.27
C THR A 133 6.92 -14.17 8.28
N CYS A 134 6.77 -12.92 7.83
CA CYS A 134 6.78 -11.74 8.69
C CYS A 134 5.39 -11.11 8.82
N HIS A 135 4.58 -11.18 7.77
CA HIS A 135 3.27 -10.54 7.68
C HIS A 135 2.10 -11.44 8.08
N ASP A 136 2.36 -12.56 8.75
CA ASP A 136 1.33 -13.42 9.37
C ASP A 136 0.90 -12.95 10.77
N GLY A 137 1.42 -11.81 11.24
CA GLY A 137 1.15 -11.23 12.55
C GLY A 137 2.21 -11.52 13.61
N THR A 138 3.22 -12.34 13.32
CA THR A 138 4.28 -12.66 14.29
C THR A 138 5.33 -11.57 14.40
N GLN A 139 5.91 -11.16 13.27
CA GLN A 139 7.07 -10.25 13.24
C GLN A 139 6.70 -8.82 12.86
N SER A 140 5.81 -8.64 11.89
CA SER A 140 5.38 -7.32 11.43
C SER A 140 4.32 -6.71 12.35
N LYS A 141 4.17 -5.37 12.26
CA LYS A 141 2.97 -4.66 12.72
C LYS A 141 1.70 -5.14 12.00
N TYR A 142 1.84 -5.69 10.79
CA TYR A 142 0.71 -6.13 9.97
C TYR A 142 0.56 -7.65 9.95
N ASP A 143 -0.68 -8.11 10.15
CA ASP A 143 -1.13 -9.44 9.81
C ASP A 143 -2.01 -9.32 8.56
N VAL A 144 -1.43 -9.55 7.39
CA VAL A 144 -2.14 -9.42 6.11
C VAL A 144 -3.10 -10.59 5.86
N MET A 145 -2.88 -11.71 6.55
CA MET A 145 -3.70 -12.91 6.43
C MET A 145 -5.05 -12.70 7.11
N ASN A 146 -5.02 -12.16 8.33
CA ASN A 146 -6.22 -11.82 9.08
C ASN A 146 -6.66 -10.36 8.91
N GLY A 147 -5.96 -9.55 8.12
CA GLY A 147 -6.34 -8.16 7.87
C GLY A 147 -6.26 -7.31 9.14
N LYS A 148 -5.24 -7.55 9.98
CA LYS A 148 -5.03 -6.85 11.25
C LYS A 148 -3.76 -6.00 11.27
N VAL A 149 -3.75 -5.01 12.16
CA VAL A 149 -2.61 -4.13 12.45
C VAL A 149 -2.43 -3.96 13.95
N LYS A 150 -1.19 -4.05 14.44
CA LYS A 150 -0.87 -3.82 15.85
C LYS A 150 -1.05 -2.35 16.20
N LEU A 151 -1.64 -2.11 17.37
CA LEU A 151 -1.91 -0.82 17.97
C LEU A 151 -0.95 -0.58 19.14
N PRO A 152 -0.82 0.67 19.62
CA PRO A 152 -0.12 0.96 20.86
C PRO A 152 -0.60 0.04 22.00
N GLY A 153 0.34 -0.57 22.71
CA GLY A 153 0.04 -1.60 23.72
C GLY A 153 0.03 -3.05 23.20
N GLY A 154 0.08 -3.24 21.87
CA GLY A 154 0.20 -4.56 21.23
C GLY A 154 -1.13 -5.20 20.81
N ASP A 155 -2.26 -4.54 21.07
CA ASP A 155 -3.58 -5.00 20.64
C ASP A 155 -3.74 -4.98 19.12
N TRP A 156 -4.68 -5.77 18.59
CA TRP A 156 -4.98 -5.81 17.16
C TRP A 156 -6.20 -4.96 16.77
N GLY A 157 -6.06 -4.16 15.72
CA GLY A 157 -7.15 -3.49 15.01
C GLY A 157 -7.32 -4.04 13.59
N GLU A 158 -8.49 -3.80 12.96
CA GLU A 158 -8.66 -4.09 11.53
C GLU A 158 -7.80 -3.15 10.68
N THR A 159 -7.26 -3.61 9.55
CA THR A 159 -6.62 -2.72 8.58
C THR A 159 -7.57 -2.31 7.47
N SER A 160 -7.33 -1.14 6.89
CA SER A 160 -8.06 -0.70 5.70
C SER A 160 -7.71 -1.49 4.42
N GLY A 161 -6.68 -2.35 4.45
CA GLY A 161 -6.29 -3.22 3.34
C GLY A 161 -7.08 -4.53 3.25
N GLY A 162 -7.73 -4.93 4.34
CA GLY A 162 -8.48 -6.18 4.45
C GLY A 162 -7.60 -7.44 4.53
N PRO A 163 -8.20 -8.62 4.79
CA PRO A 163 -7.49 -9.89 4.88
C PRO A 163 -7.31 -10.54 3.50
N PHE A 164 -6.23 -11.30 3.31
CA PHE A 164 -6.17 -12.34 2.27
C PHE A 164 -6.91 -13.62 2.66
N GLY A 165 -7.13 -13.85 3.97
CA GLY A 165 -7.71 -15.08 4.48
C GLY A 165 -6.78 -16.27 4.33
N ALA A 166 -7.31 -17.49 4.49
CA ALA A 166 -6.51 -18.69 4.31
C ALA A 166 -6.07 -18.80 2.83
N LEU A 167 -4.76 -18.87 2.56
CA LEU A 167 -4.31 -19.18 1.21
C LEU A 167 -4.64 -20.65 0.91
N ARG A 168 -5.78 -20.94 0.27
CA ARG A 168 -6.26 -22.31 0.00
C ARG A 168 -5.72 -22.84 -1.32
N THR A 169 -5.32 -24.10 -1.38
CA THR A 169 -5.04 -24.73 -2.69
C THR A 169 -6.33 -25.16 -3.37
N GLU A 170 -6.30 -25.39 -4.68
CA GLU A 170 -7.45 -25.91 -5.44
C GLU A 170 -7.97 -27.25 -4.85
N ALA A 171 -7.10 -28.04 -4.23
CA ALA A 171 -7.45 -29.28 -3.56
C ALA A 171 -8.18 -29.09 -2.22
N ASP A 172 -8.08 -27.90 -1.62
CA ASP A 172 -8.66 -27.57 -0.31
C ASP A 172 -9.98 -26.79 -0.42
N LEU A 173 -10.48 -26.56 -1.64
CA LEU A 173 -11.78 -25.94 -1.86
C LEU A 173 -12.90 -26.97 -1.63
N PRO A 174 -13.89 -26.69 -0.75
CA PRO A 174 -15.10 -27.50 -0.64
C PRO A 174 -15.79 -27.67 -1.99
N ALA A 175 -16.29 -28.88 -2.26
CA ALA A 175 -17.01 -29.17 -3.49
C ALA A 175 -18.22 -28.23 -3.65
N GLY A 176 -18.19 -27.38 -4.69
CA GLY A 176 -19.25 -26.41 -4.98
C GLY A 176 -18.92 -24.95 -4.64
N GLU A 177 -17.78 -24.66 -4.01
CA GLU A 177 -17.28 -23.27 -3.90
C GLU A 177 -16.71 -22.82 -5.26
N SER A 178 -17.31 -21.78 -5.86
CA SER A 178 -16.82 -21.20 -7.10
C SER A 178 -15.55 -20.38 -6.89
N VAL A 179 -14.72 -20.36 -7.93
CA VAL A 179 -13.36 -19.78 -8.12
C VAL A 179 -13.21 -18.26 -7.83
N GLU A 180 -14.13 -17.64 -7.11
CA GLU A 180 -14.04 -16.26 -6.61
C GLU A 180 -13.27 -16.19 -5.28
N SER A 181 -13.18 -17.30 -4.54
CA SER A 181 -12.25 -17.48 -3.43
C SER A 181 -10.96 -18.15 -3.92
N ALA A 182 -9.87 -17.38 -3.99
CA ALA A 182 -8.53 -17.83 -3.64
C ALA A 182 -8.10 -19.22 -4.17
N VAL A 183 -7.96 -19.39 -5.48
CA VAL A 183 -7.20 -20.52 -6.03
C VAL A 183 -5.73 -20.10 -6.17
N TYR A 184 -4.89 -20.58 -5.27
CA TYR A 184 -3.44 -20.36 -5.30
C TYR A 184 -2.72 -21.53 -5.98
N THR A 185 -2.62 -21.52 -7.31
CA THR A 185 -1.79 -22.51 -8.01
C THR A 185 -0.31 -22.20 -7.81
N GLY A 186 0.40 -23.00 -7.01
CA GLY A 186 1.85 -22.88 -6.81
C GLY A 186 2.31 -21.90 -5.72
N TYR A 187 1.40 -21.40 -4.88
CA TYR A 187 1.70 -20.48 -3.79
C TYR A 187 1.17 -21.02 -2.46
N THR A 188 2.08 -21.32 -1.52
CA THR A 188 1.76 -21.69 -0.14
C THR A 188 2.19 -20.56 0.79
N SER A 189 1.39 -20.25 1.80
CA SER A 189 1.87 -19.41 2.90
C SER A 189 2.82 -20.25 3.77
N GLU A 190 3.89 -19.62 4.26
CA GLU A 190 4.73 -20.19 5.34
C GLU A 190 4.31 -19.65 6.72
N SER A 191 3.14 -18.99 6.79
CA SER A 191 2.52 -18.55 8.03
C SER A 191 2.39 -19.71 9.01
N THR A 192 2.78 -19.46 10.25
CA THR A 192 2.54 -20.40 11.36
C THR A 192 1.32 -20.02 12.19
N GLN A 193 0.70 -18.87 11.89
CA GLN A 193 -0.43 -18.36 12.65
C GLN A 193 -1.76 -18.90 12.15
N PRO A 194 -2.72 -19.16 13.07
CA PRO A 194 -4.09 -19.45 12.70
C PRO A 194 -4.68 -18.34 11.85
N VAL A 195 -5.24 -18.70 10.70
CA VAL A 195 -6.02 -17.78 9.88
C VAL A 195 -7.50 -17.98 10.21
N THR A 196 -8.11 -16.92 10.73
CA THR A 196 -9.49 -16.94 11.25
C THR A 196 -10.47 -16.23 10.32
N ASN A 197 -9.97 -15.42 9.39
CA ASN A 197 -10.79 -14.72 8.40
C ASN A 197 -11.01 -15.55 7.14
N SER A 198 -12.26 -15.61 6.68
CA SER A 198 -12.66 -16.18 5.39
C SER A 198 -13.27 -15.07 4.54
N PRO A 199 -12.48 -14.41 3.67
CA PRO A 199 -12.99 -13.33 2.85
C PRO A 199 -14.01 -13.86 1.83
N THR A 200 -14.97 -13.01 1.48
CA THR A 200 -15.99 -13.27 0.45
C THR A 200 -15.49 -12.93 -0.96
N SER A 201 -14.46 -12.08 -1.06
CA SER A 201 -13.79 -11.70 -2.31
C SER A 201 -12.36 -11.27 -2.00
N ILE A 202 -11.41 -11.58 -2.90
CA ILE A 202 -9.99 -11.20 -2.80
C ILE A 202 -9.37 -10.90 -4.17
N HIS A 203 -8.24 -10.20 -4.18
CA HIS A 203 -7.27 -10.32 -5.28
C HIS A 203 -6.57 -11.68 -5.20
N ASN A 204 -6.74 -12.51 -6.22
CA ASN A 204 -6.15 -13.84 -6.27
C ASN A 204 -4.64 -13.76 -6.55
N LEU A 205 -3.81 -14.20 -5.58
CA LEU A 205 -2.38 -14.35 -5.82
C LEU A 205 -2.09 -15.67 -6.54
N GLY A 206 -1.08 -15.68 -7.39
CA GLY A 206 -0.56 -16.88 -8.05
C GLY A 206 -1.35 -17.40 -9.24
N ARG A 207 -2.54 -16.87 -9.49
CA ARG A 207 -3.29 -17.13 -10.72
C ARG A 207 -2.89 -16.11 -11.79
N ALA A 208 -2.60 -16.57 -13.00
CA ALA A 208 -2.48 -15.70 -14.17
C ALA A 208 -3.73 -14.81 -14.26
N PHE A 209 -3.55 -13.50 -14.36
CA PHE A 209 -4.69 -12.61 -14.60
C PHE A 209 -4.94 -12.61 -16.11
N ASN A 210 -5.82 -13.50 -16.56
CA ASN A 210 -6.16 -13.57 -17.98
C ASN A 210 -6.85 -12.29 -18.47
N THR A 211 -7.46 -11.50 -17.57
CA THR A 211 -7.91 -10.11 -17.77
C THR A 211 -8.19 -9.48 -16.40
N ALA A 212 -7.51 -8.39 -16.02
CA ALA A 212 -8.00 -7.55 -14.92
C ALA A 212 -9.35 -6.95 -15.36
N PRO A 213 -10.42 -6.97 -14.55
CA PRO A 213 -11.70 -6.41 -14.93
C PRO A 213 -11.56 -4.99 -15.51
N GLY A 214 -12.11 -4.77 -16.70
CA GLY A 214 -12.01 -3.50 -17.42
C GLY A 214 -10.56 -3.08 -17.68
N GLY A 215 -9.66 -4.03 -17.95
CA GLY A 215 -8.23 -3.80 -17.84
C GLY A 215 -7.42 -4.46 -18.93
N VAL A 216 -6.11 -4.27 -18.86
CA VAL A 216 -5.17 -4.96 -19.72
C VAL A 216 -4.56 -6.18 -19.00
N SER A 217 -4.15 -7.17 -19.79
CA SER A 217 -3.61 -8.43 -19.29
C SER A 217 -2.67 -9.07 -20.29
N ASP A 218 -1.46 -9.41 -19.85
CA ASP A 218 -0.69 -10.48 -20.50
C ASP A 218 0.24 -11.28 -19.56
N LYS A 219 0.22 -11.04 -18.23
CA LYS A 219 1.20 -11.71 -17.37
C LYS A 219 0.76 -13.11 -17.00
N GLU A 220 1.32 -14.09 -17.69
CA GLU A 220 1.14 -15.52 -17.43
C GLU A 220 1.65 -15.96 -16.03
N ALA A 221 2.58 -15.20 -15.43
CA ALA A 221 3.23 -15.58 -14.16
C ALA A 221 2.38 -15.37 -12.89
N GLY A 222 1.15 -14.87 -13.02
CA GLY A 222 0.27 -14.59 -11.88
C GLY A 222 0.69 -13.41 -11.01
N MET A 223 -0.21 -13.01 -10.10
CA MET A 223 0.02 -11.89 -9.18
C MET A 223 0.70 -12.37 -7.89
N GLY A 224 1.81 -11.76 -7.53
CA GLY A 224 2.45 -11.91 -6.20
C GLY A 224 2.36 -10.62 -5.40
N CYS A 225 2.79 -10.64 -4.13
CA CYS A 225 2.88 -9.42 -3.31
C CYS A 225 3.71 -8.34 -4.01
N GLU A 226 4.80 -8.74 -4.66
CA GLU A 226 5.70 -7.88 -5.42
C GLU A 226 5.12 -7.38 -6.75
N SER A 227 3.90 -7.78 -7.14
CA SER A 227 3.22 -7.17 -8.28
C SER A 227 2.75 -5.75 -7.95
N CYS A 228 2.43 -5.49 -6.68
CA CYS A 228 2.02 -4.17 -6.19
C CYS A 228 3.05 -3.53 -5.26
N HIS A 229 3.78 -4.34 -4.48
CA HIS A 229 4.72 -3.87 -3.47
C HIS A 229 6.18 -3.90 -3.97
N ASP A 230 6.97 -2.94 -3.51
CA ASP A 230 8.42 -2.87 -3.64
C ASP A 230 9.09 -3.46 -2.38
N PRO A 231 9.59 -4.70 -2.42
CA PRO A 231 10.22 -5.34 -1.27
C PRO A 231 11.51 -4.65 -0.82
N HIS A 232 12.09 -3.77 -1.65
CA HIS A 232 13.28 -2.98 -1.34
C HIS A 232 12.95 -1.53 -0.90
N GLY A 233 11.67 -1.17 -0.82
CA GLY A 233 11.18 0.10 -0.24
C GLY A 233 11.69 1.38 -0.90
N ASN A 234 12.03 1.35 -2.19
CA ASN A 234 12.52 2.52 -2.90
C ASN A 234 11.45 3.59 -3.12
N SER A 235 10.18 3.18 -3.10
CA SER A 235 9.02 4.05 -3.33
C SER A 235 8.63 4.94 -2.15
N ARG A 236 9.07 4.60 -0.93
CA ARG A 236 8.95 5.43 0.29
C ARG A 236 7.52 5.91 0.62
N ASN A 237 6.51 5.09 0.33
CA ASN A 237 5.16 5.24 0.90
C ASN A 237 4.92 4.21 2.01
N PHE A 238 3.93 4.44 2.88
CA PHE A 238 3.75 3.62 4.09
C PHE A 238 3.42 2.14 3.82
N ARG A 239 2.96 1.81 2.60
CA ARG A 239 2.64 0.44 2.17
C ARG A 239 3.73 -0.17 1.29
N ASN A 240 4.85 0.52 1.06
CA ASN A 240 5.87 0.12 0.09
C ASN A 240 5.27 -0.21 -1.30
N LEU A 241 4.26 0.52 -1.78
CA LEU A 241 3.73 0.29 -3.14
C LEU A 241 4.73 0.72 -4.20
N LYS A 242 4.81 0.02 -5.33
CA LYS A 242 5.71 0.38 -6.43
C LYS A 242 5.34 1.73 -7.05
N ASN A 243 6.36 2.48 -7.47
CA ASN A 243 6.18 3.67 -8.30
C ASN A 243 6.17 3.35 -9.81
N THR A 244 6.40 2.08 -10.18
CA THR A 244 6.28 1.62 -11.56
C THR A 244 5.58 0.27 -11.55
N ILE A 245 4.42 0.19 -12.19
CA ILE A 245 3.68 -1.05 -12.35
C ILE A 245 3.94 -1.60 -13.74
N LYS A 246 4.57 -2.78 -13.79
CA LYS A 246 4.70 -3.54 -15.04
C LYS A 246 3.35 -4.21 -15.32
N VAL A 247 2.68 -3.74 -16.36
CA VAL A 247 1.32 -4.15 -16.71
C VAL A 247 1.32 -5.29 -17.73
N THR A 248 2.21 -5.19 -18.71
CA THR A 248 2.49 -6.25 -19.68
C THR A 248 3.99 -6.46 -19.82
N ASP A 249 4.43 -7.41 -20.64
CA ASP A 249 5.86 -7.59 -20.91
C ASP A 249 6.55 -6.39 -21.56
N THR A 250 5.78 -5.56 -22.26
CA THR A 250 6.29 -4.39 -22.99
C THR A 250 5.80 -3.06 -22.42
N LEU A 251 4.86 -3.07 -21.48
CA LEU A 251 4.24 -1.87 -20.92
C LEU A 251 4.47 -1.77 -19.42
N SER A 252 5.00 -0.63 -19.00
CA SER A 252 5.10 -0.23 -17.60
C SER A 252 4.52 1.17 -17.43
N VAL A 253 3.87 1.41 -16.30
CA VAL A 253 3.24 2.68 -15.95
C VAL A 253 3.93 3.24 -14.72
N ASP A 254 4.54 4.41 -14.87
CA ASP A 254 5.08 5.16 -13.74
C ASP A 254 3.94 5.88 -13.00
N ILE A 255 3.92 5.72 -11.70
CA ILE A 255 2.89 6.22 -10.80
C ILE A 255 3.59 6.97 -9.67
N ASN A 256 3.21 8.22 -9.49
CA ASN A 256 3.57 8.97 -8.29
C ASN A 256 2.58 8.65 -7.18
N PHE A 257 2.69 7.46 -6.57
CA PHE A 257 1.81 7.08 -5.46
C PHE A 257 2.39 7.57 -4.14
N GLN A 258 1.60 8.34 -3.40
CA GLN A 258 1.93 8.71 -2.03
C GLN A 258 0.71 8.56 -1.14
N ALA A 259 0.90 7.87 -0.03
CA ALA A 259 -0.07 7.78 1.03
C ALA A 259 0.64 7.73 2.37
N PHE A 260 -0.12 8.05 3.40
CA PHE A 260 0.28 7.99 4.79
C PHE A 260 -0.79 7.27 5.60
N ALA A 261 -0.42 6.81 6.77
CA ALA A 261 -1.33 6.24 7.73
C ALA A 261 -0.97 6.71 9.14
N GLU A 262 -1.95 7.28 9.82
CA GLU A 262 -1.94 7.47 11.26
C GLU A 262 -2.39 6.17 11.93
N THR A 263 -1.75 5.80 13.03
CA THR A 263 -2.25 4.70 13.86
C THR A 263 -3.39 5.21 14.72
N ASP A 264 -4.57 4.58 14.61
CA ASP A 264 -5.81 5.02 15.24
C ASP A 264 -6.27 3.97 16.27
N PRO A 265 -5.76 4.04 17.52
CA PRO A 265 -6.18 3.11 18.57
C PRO A 265 -7.67 3.27 18.94
N ALA A 266 -8.25 4.46 18.71
CA ALA A 266 -9.66 4.72 18.97
C ALA A 266 -10.57 4.13 17.88
N LYS A 267 -9.99 3.73 16.74
CA LYS A 267 -10.70 3.20 15.56
C LYS A 267 -11.80 4.14 15.08
N SER A 268 -11.54 5.44 15.12
CA SER A 268 -12.44 6.49 14.66
C SER A 268 -12.80 6.34 13.17
N SER A 269 -11.90 5.77 12.36
CA SER A 269 -12.14 5.42 10.95
C SER A 269 -12.89 4.08 10.76
N GLY A 270 -13.16 3.35 11.85
CA GLY A 270 -13.58 1.95 11.84
C GLY A 270 -12.42 0.96 11.70
N TYR A 271 -11.18 1.43 11.55
CA TYR A 271 -9.97 0.62 11.40
C TYR A 271 -8.93 1.04 12.45
N GLY A 272 -7.95 0.18 12.71
CA GLY A 272 -6.80 0.50 13.57
C GLY A 272 -5.82 1.52 12.99
N GLU A 273 -6.09 2.00 11.78
CA GLU A 273 -5.31 3.04 11.11
C GLU A 273 -6.24 3.96 10.32
N ASN A 274 -5.91 5.24 10.29
CA ASN A 274 -6.53 6.21 9.41
C ASN A 274 -5.60 6.48 8.23
N VAL A 275 -6.00 6.06 7.02
CA VAL A 275 -5.17 6.14 5.83
C VAL A 275 -5.53 7.37 5.03
N THR A 276 -4.51 8.18 4.74
CA THR A 276 -4.63 9.32 3.87
C THR A 276 -3.95 9.02 2.53
N TYR A 277 -4.74 8.92 1.47
CA TYR A 277 -4.20 8.86 0.11
C TYR A 277 -3.88 10.29 -0.34
N ASN A 278 -2.61 10.59 -0.57
CA ASN A 278 -2.20 11.93 -0.95
C ASN A 278 -2.27 12.10 -2.47
N THR A 279 -1.70 11.17 -3.23
CA THR A 279 -1.71 11.24 -4.70
C THR A 279 -1.50 9.87 -5.32
N GLY A 280 -1.96 9.72 -6.56
CA GLY A 280 -1.61 8.60 -7.43
C GLY A 280 -2.39 7.31 -7.17
N SER A 281 -3.34 7.31 -6.24
CA SER A 281 -4.06 6.08 -5.86
C SER A 281 -4.95 5.55 -6.97
N ILE A 282 -5.62 6.44 -7.71
CA ILE A 282 -6.39 6.03 -8.88
C ILE A 282 -5.48 5.42 -9.94
N TYR A 283 -4.42 6.14 -10.34
CA TYR A 283 -3.50 5.72 -11.39
C TYR A 283 -2.78 4.41 -11.07
N PHE A 284 -2.56 4.13 -9.78
CA PHE A 284 -2.04 2.85 -9.33
C PHE A 284 -2.98 1.69 -9.64
N CYS A 285 -4.26 1.79 -9.26
CA CYS A 285 -5.23 0.74 -9.52
C CYS A 285 -5.55 0.62 -11.02
N SER A 286 -5.68 1.75 -11.73
CA SER A 286 -5.99 1.77 -13.15
C SER A 286 -4.82 1.43 -14.06
N ALA A 287 -3.61 1.21 -13.52
CA ALA A 287 -2.53 0.59 -14.29
C ALA A 287 -2.96 -0.80 -14.80
N CYS A 288 -3.71 -1.56 -13.99
CA CYS A 288 -4.31 -2.82 -14.43
C CYS A 288 -5.78 -2.65 -14.82
N HIS A 289 -6.54 -1.83 -14.08
CA HIS A 289 -7.99 -1.63 -14.26
C HIS A 289 -8.32 -0.37 -15.08
N SER A 290 -7.69 -0.23 -16.25
CA SER A 290 -7.65 1.02 -17.00
C SER A 290 -9.03 1.58 -17.33
N ASP A 291 -10.00 0.76 -17.69
CA ASP A 291 -11.34 1.19 -18.10
C ASP A 291 -12.14 1.84 -16.98
N TYR A 292 -11.80 1.60 -15.71
CA TYR A 292 -12.54 2.18 -14.59
C TYR A 292 -12.06 3.57 -14.19
N ASN A 293 -10.94 4.07 -14.73
CA ASN A 293 -10.56 5.47 -14.55
C ASN A 293 -11.42 6.38 -15.44
N GLN A 294 -12.62 6.69 -14.95
CA GLN A 294 -13.69 7.35 -15.69
C GLN A 294 -14.02 8.73 -15.12
N ALA A 295 -14.23 9.70 -16.00
CA ALA A 295 -14.51 11.08 -15.62
C ALA A 295 -15.89 11.27 -14.95
N SER A 296 -16.11 12.46 -14.41
CA SER A 296 -17.44 12.89 -13.98
C SER A 296 -18.45 12.78 -15.13
N GLY A 297 -19.68 12.35 -14.81
CA GLY A 297 -20.74 12.13 -15.79
C GLY A 297 -20.75 10.73 -16.44
N SER A 298 -19.74 9.88 -16.22
CA SER A 298 -19.72 8.51 -16.79
C SER A 298 -20.84 7.59 -16.29
N GLY A 299 -21.53 7.96 -15.20
CA GLY A 299 -22.74 7.28 -14.75
C GLY A 299 -23.99 7.58 -15.59
N SER A 300 -23.98 8.66 -16.38
CA SER A 300 -25.09 9.11 -17.24
C SER A 300 -24.72 9.23 -18.72
N THR A 301 -23.43 9.19 -19.04
CA THR A 301 -22.88 9.21 -20.39
C THR A 301 -22.07 7.96 -20.59
N ALA A 302 -22.34 7.23 -21.67
CA ALA A 302 -21.66 5.98 -21.96
C ALA A 302 -20.15 6.21 -22.23
N ALA A 303 -19.29 5.41 -21.63
CA ALA A 303 -17.85 5.51 -21.75
C ALA A 303 -17.38 5.19 -23.17
N THR A 304 -16.61 6.11 -23.77
CA THR A 304 -15.97 5.93 -25.08
C THR A 304 -14.44 5.98 -25.00
N SER A 305 -13.89 6.33 -23.85
CA SER A 305 -12.46 6.43 -23.56
C SER A 305 -12.20 6.14 -22.08
N THR A 306 -10.94 6.06 -21.69
CA THR A 306 -10.50 6.07 -20.28
C THR A 306 -9.59 7.27 -20.02
N ASN A 307 -9.59 7.78 -18.79
CA ASN A 307 -8.64 8.79 -18.32
C ASN A 307 -7.28 8.19 -17.94
N GLN A 308 -7.11 6.87 -18.00
CA GLN A 308 -5.82 6.24 -17.75
C GLN A 308 -4.85 6.56 -18.90
N PRO A 309 -3.75 7.29 -18.66
CA PRO A 309 -2.84 7.68 -19.73
C PRO A 309 -2.19 6.48 -20.39
N GLY A 310 -2.22 6.45 -21.74
CA GLY A 310 -1.57 5.39 -22.53
C GLY A 310 -2.41 4.13 -22.75
N PHE A 311 -3.67 4.10 -22.30
CA PHE A 311 -4.55 2.94 -22.46
C PHE A 311 -5.80 3.27 -23.29
N PRO A 312 -6.17 2.42 -24.26
CA PRO A 312 -7.49 2.50 -24.87
C PRO A 312 -8.54 1.87 -23.94
N LEU A 313 -9.79 2.32 -24.06
CA LEU A 313 -10.92 1.66 -23.42
C LEU A 313 -11.13 0.28 -24.08
N THR A 314 -11.27 -0.79 -23.30
CA THR A 314 -11.52 -2.11 -23.89
C THR A 314 -12.93 -2.19 -24.50
N ALA A 315 -13.10 -3.11 -25.46
CA ALA A 315 -14.41 -3.38 -26.05
C ALA A 315 -15.48 -3.82 -25.04
N SER A 316 -15.06 -4.39 -23.90
CA SER A 316 -15.98 -4.83 -22.83
C SER A 316 -16.65 -3.66 -22.10
N SER A 317 -15.94 -2.53 -22.00
CA SER A 317 -16.39 -1.31 -21.31
C SER A 317 -16.90 -0.24 -22.26
N MET A 318 -16.68 -0.41 -23.57
CA MET A 318 -17.15 0.54 -24.58
C MET A 318 -18.68 0.65 -24.57
N ASN A 319 -19.15 1.90 -24.58
CA ASN A 319 -20.56 2.25 -24.52
C ASN A 319 -21.29 1.74 -23.27
N LYS A 320 -20.57 1.56 -22.15
CA LYS A 320 -21.15 1.24 -20.84
C LYS A 320 -21.18 2.47 -19.93
N PHE A 321 -22.14 2.51 -19.01
CA PHE A 321 -22.16 3.50 -17.94
C PHE A 321 -21.34 2.98 -16.76
N ILE A 322 -20.39 3.77 -16.28
CA ILE A 322 -19.41 3.38 -15.28
C ILE A 322 -19.40 4.42 -14.18
N HIS A 323 -19.31 3.98 -12.92
CA HIS A 323 -19.20 4.90 -11.80
C HIS A 323 -17.93 5.75 -11.94
N ALA A 324 -18.08 7.06 -11.80
CA ALA A 324 -16.96 7.98 -11.91
C ALA A 324 -16.00 7.81 -10.71
N VAL A 325 -14.71 7.90 -10.98
CA VAL A 325 -13.63 7.98 -9.99
C VAL A 325 -12.68 9.10 -10.45
N ASN A 326 -11.66 9.44 -9.68
CA ASN A 326 -10.82 10.60 -9.96
C ASN A 326 -11.66 11.88 -10.11
N THR A 327 -12.74 11.97 -9.34
CA THR A 327 -13.68 13.08 -9.37
C THR A 327 -13.87 13.63 -7.96
N PRO A 328 -13.97 14.95 -7.81
CA PRO A 328 -14.29 15.56 -6.53
C PRO A 328 -15.57 14.98 -5.93
N LEU A 329 -15.58 14.77 -4.62
CA LEU A 329 -16.78 14.45 -3.87
C LEU A 329 -17.61 15.72 -3.69
N TYR A 330 -18.29 16.14 -4.76
CA TYR A 330 -18.98 17.42 -4.89
C TYR A 330 -20.34 17.25 -5.55
N PHE A 331 -21.36 17.88 -5.01
CA PHE A 331 -22.72 17.86 -5.55
C PHE A 331 -23.42 19.21 -5.31
N GLU A 332 -24.02 19.77 -6.37
CA GLU A 332 -24.90 20.96 -6.32
C GLU A 332 -24.35 22.21 -5.59
N GLY A 333 -23.04 22.43 -5.55
CA GLY A 333 -22.48 23.58 -4.82
C GLY A 333 -21.65 23.20 -3.61
N GLU A 334 -21.82 21.97 -3.11
CA GLU A 334 -21.31 21.55 -1.80
C GLU A 334 -20.37 20.35 -1.91
N TYR A 335 -19.32 20.37 -1.10
CA TYR A 335 -18.47 19.20 -0.90
C TYR A 335 -19.13 18.27 0.09
N LEU A 336 -19.34 17.01 -0.30
CA LEU A 336 -19.91 16.02 0.60
C LEU A 336 -18.84 15.49 1.54
N THR A 337 -19.24 15.11 2.75
CA THR A 337 -18.38 14.41 3.71
C THR A 337 -18.64 12.92 3.65
N THR A 338 -17.59 12.12 3.82
CA THR A 338 -17.68 10.67 3.94
C THR A 338 -16.73 10.17 5.02
N SER A 339 -17.09 9.07 5.69
CA SER A 339 -16.15 8.33 6.54
C SER A 339 -15.24 7.38 5.74
N LEU A 340 -15.47 7.25 4.42
CA LEU A 340 -14.66 6.42 3.55
C LEU A 340 -13.37 7.14 3.15
N PRO A 341 -12.29 6.40 2.87
CA PRO A 341 -11.04 7.03 2.50
C PRO A 341 -11.15 7.68 1.12
N VAL A 342 -10.57 8.86 0.97
CA VAL A 342 -10.52 9.63 -0.28
C VAL A 342 -9.08 10.06 -0.55
N GLU A 343 -8.80 10.46 -1.78
CA GLU A 343 -7.54 11.12 -2.10
C GLU A 343 -7.64 12.63 -1.83
N VAL A 344 -6.70 13.20 -1.09
CA VAL A 344 -6.80 14.58 -0.54
C VAL A 344 -5.71 15.53 -1.03
N GLY A 345 -4.63 15.06 -1.66
CA GLY A 345 -3.42 15.87 -1.88
C GLY A 345 -3.55 17.01 -2.88
N THR A 346 -4.67 17.09 -3.60
CA THR A 346 -5.03 18.24 -4.45
C THR A 346 -5.74 19.37 -3.68
N GLY A 347 -5.96 19.19 -2.37
CA GLY A 347 -6.80 20.07 -1.54
C GLY A 347 -8.30 19.82 -1.73
N ILE A 348 -8.68 18.84 -2.56
CA ILE A 348 -10.07 18.46 -2.83
C ILE A 348 -10.22 16.96 -2.61
N ASN A 349 -11.16 16.56 -1.75
CA ASN A 349 -11.52 15.17 -1.53
C ASN A 349 -11.98 14.53 -2.84
N THR A 350 -11.21 13.58 -3.33
CA THR A 350 -11.42 12.91 -4.61
C THR A 350 -11.77 11.45 -4.38
N VAL A 351 -12.85 10.99 -5.00
CA VAL A 351 -13.28 9.59 -4.94
C VAL A 351 -12.31 8.74 -5.75
N VAL A 352 -11.78 7.68 -5.14
CA VAL A 352 -10.82 6.75 -5.76
C VAL A 352 -11.28 5.30 -5.57
N CYS A 353 -10.64 4.35 -6.26
CA CYS A 353 -11.02 2.93 -6.15
C CYS A 353 -11.05 2.45 -4.69
N LEU A 354 -10.06 2.89 -3.90
CA LEU A 354 -9.93 2.51 -2.49
C LEU A 354 -10.95 3.20 -1.58
N SER A 355 -11.74 4.17 -2.06
CA SER A 355 -12.90 4.69 -1.34
C SER A 355 -13.96 3.61 -1.14
N CYS A 356 -14.15 2.75 -2.14
CA CYS A 356 -15.17 1.72 -2.11
C CYS A 356 -14.60 0.32 -1.84
N HIS A 357 -13.38 0.07 -2.28
CA HIS A 357 -12.76 -1.26 -2.26
C HIS A 357 -11.65 -1.37 -1.22
N HIS A 358 -11.53 -2.55 -0.62
CA HIS A 358 -10.31 -3.00 0.02
C HIS A 358 -9.25 -3.39 -1.02
N SER A 359 -7.98 -3.30 -0.66
CA SER A 359 -6.87 -3.60 -1.57
C SER A 359 -6.55 -5.09 -1.66
N HIS A 360 -6.80 -5.89 -0.63
CA HIS A 360 -6.50 -7.34 -0.64
C HIS A 360 -7.76 -8.18 -0.70
N GLY A 361 -8.64 -8.02 0.28
CA GLY A 361 -9.82 -8.85 0.45
C GLY A 361 -10.83 -8.21 1.37
N THR A 362 -12.04 -8.77 1.39
CA THR A 362 -13.10 -8.29 2.27
C THR A 362 -13.84 -9.47 2.89
N ALA A 363 -14.18 -9.36 4.17
CA ALA A 363 -15.12 -10.26 4.82
C ALA A 363 -16.57 -9.74 4.71
N ARG A 364 -16.76 -8.60 4.05
CA ARG A 364 -18.08 -8.00 3.87
C ARG A 364 -18.97 -8.88 3.03
N THR A 365 -20.24 -8.91 3.33
CA THR A 365 -21.26 -9.74 2.70
C THR A 365 -22.21 -8.90 1.87
N GLY A 366 -22.90 -9.52 0.92
CA GLY A 366 -23.86 -8.86 0.06
C GLY A 366 -23.87 -9.46 -1.34
N ALA A 367 -24.93 -9.16 -2.11
CA ALA A 367 -25.02 -9.55 -3.50
C ALA A 367 -24.70 -8.36 -4.40
N SER A 368 -23.64 -8.46 -5.20
CA SER A 368 -23.61 -7.71 -6.46
C SER A 368 -24.72 -8.26 -7.34
N GLN A 369 -25.62 -7.40 -7.81
CA GLN A 369 -26.70 -7.82 -8.72
C GLN A 369 -26.16 -8.40 -10.05
N LEU A 370 -24.90 -8.14 -10.37
CA LEU A 370 -24.27 -8.58 -11.62
C LEU A 370 -23.37 -9.81 -11.46
N THR A 371 -22.72 -9.98 -10.30
CA THR A 371 -21.66 -11.00 -10.12
C THR A 371 -21.90 -11.95 -8.95
N GLY A 372 -22.87 -11.67 -8.05
CA GLY A 372 -23.10 -12.48 -6.84
C GLY A 372 -21.95 -12.41 -5.81
N SER A 373 -20.94 -11.58 -6.06
CA SER A 373 -19.73 -11.39 -5.26
C SER A 373 -19.71 -9.97 -4.68
N THR A 374 -19.00 -9.78 -3.56
CA THR A 374 -18.86 -8.48 -2.89
C THR A 374 -17.81 -7.59 -3.55
N ALA A 375 -17.06 -8.10 -4.54
CA ALA A 375 -16.06 -7.33 -5.32
C ALA A 375 -15.18 -6.41 -4.44
N LEU A 376 -14.68 -6.93 -3.32
CA LEU A 376 -13.83 -6.19 -2.36
C LEU A 376 -14.47 -4.99 -1.65
N ILE A 377 -15.79 -4.81 -1.66
CA ILE A 377 -16.44 -3.65 -1.03
C ILE A 377 -16.13 -3.53 0.48
N ARG A 378 -16.06 -2.28 0.95
CA ARG A 378 -15.78 -1.92 2.35
C ARG A 378 -16.95 -2.06 3.32
N ILE A 379 -18.18 -2.05 2.81
CA ILE A 379 -19.42 -2.07 3.61
C ILE A 379 -20.36 -3.13 3.05
N ASP A 380 -21.02 -3.86 3.94
CA ASP A 380 -22.00 -4.89 3.59
C ASP A 380 -23.14 -4.34 2.73
N ASP A 381 -23.74 -5.21 1.92
CA ASP A 381 -24.96 -4.95 1.14
C ASP A 381 -24.90 -3.67 0.27
N GLN A 382 -23.71 -3.38 -0.27
CA GLN A 382 -23.43 -2.16 -1.04
C GLN A 382 -23.70 -0.87 -0.26
N GLY A 383 -23.63 -0.89 1.07
CA GLY A 383 -23.82 0.30 1.93
C GLY A 383 -22.84 1.43 1.61
N VAL A 384 -21.72 1.13 0.93
CA VAL A 384 -20.81 2.11 0.35
C VAL A 384 -21.50 3.09 -0.60
N CYS A 385 -22.49 2.62 -1.36
CA CYS A 385 -23.28 3.46 -2.25
C CYS A 385 -24.11 4.46 -1.44
N GLN A 386 -24.72 4.01 -0.34
CA GLN A 386 -25.49 4.88 0.53
C GLN A 386 -24.61 5.88 1.28
N GLU A 387 -23.40 5.48 1.64
CA GLU A 387 -22.46 6.38 2.30
C GLU A 387 -22.04 7.56 1.41
N CYS A 388 -21.91 7.35 0.09
CA CYS A 388 -21.57 8.43 -0.85
C CYS A 388 -22.79 9.18 -1.39
N HIS A 389 -23.88 8.48 -1.71
CA HIS A 389 -25.06 9.08 -2.32
C HIS A 389 -26.05 9.66 -1.30
N LYS A 390 -25.99 9.22 -0.04
CA LYS A 390 -26.85 9.68 1.08
C LYS A 390 -28.35 9.65 0.73
N LYS A 391 -28.83 8.54 0.12
CA LYS A 391 -30.20 8.42 -0.40
C LYS A 391 -31.11 7.53 0.44
#